data_AF-A0A537MRH3-F1
#
_entry.id   AF-A0A537MRH3-F1
#
_cell.length_a   1.000
_cell.length_b   1.000
_cell.length_c   1.000
_cell.angle_alpha   90.00
_cell.angle_beta   90.00
_cell.angle_gamma   90.00
#
_symmetry.space_group_name_H-M   'P 1'
#
loop_
_entity.id
_entity.type
_entity.pdbx_description
1 polymer ?
#
loop_
_entity_poly.entity_id
_entity_poly.type
_entity_poly.pdbx_seq_one_letter_code
_entity_poly.pdbx_strand_id
1 'polypeptide(L)'
;MATGSAVPVPASHLDAARDAEAATRAANAACAATLPFADTADFADAQRGLIAPVPEGVVRTDGGTVLWNLGEYAFVDGELAPATVNPSLWRMARLNMANGLFKVAERVWQLR
;
A
#
# COMPACT_ATOMS: atom_id res chain seq x y z
N MET A 1 -17.43 18.29 -12.13
CA MET A 1 -18.59 17.45 -11.76
C MET A 1 -18.49 16.16 -12.56
N ALA A 2 -18.30 15.02 -11.92
CA ALA A 2 -18.23 13.74 -12.62
C ALA A 2 -19.64 13.34 -13.06
N THR A 3 -19.85 13.22 -14.37
CA THR A 3 -21.08 12.68 -14.94
C THR A 3 -21.13 11.18 -14.63
N GLY A 4 -22.07 10.78 -13.78
CA GLY A 4 -22.30 9.37 -13.46
C GLY A 4 -22.73 8.56 -14.68
N SER A 5 -22.39 7.27 -14.67
CA SER A 5 -22.81 6.29 -15.66
C SER A 5 -24.35 6.31 -15.85
N ALA A 6 -24.79 6.29 -17.11
CA ALA A 6 -26.21 6.36 -17.49
C ALA A 6 -27.02 5.07 -17.18
N VAL A 7 -26.37 4.04 -16.64
CA VAL A 7 -27.02 2.78 -16.26
C VAL A 7 -26.97 2.65 -14.73
N PRO A 8 -28.11 2.75 -14.02
CA PRO A 8 -28.14 2.52 -12.59
C PRO A 8 -27.88 1.03 -12.34
N VAL A 9 -26.70 0.72 -11.78
CA VAL A 9 -26.44 -0.60 -11.20
C VAL A 9 -27.08 -0.60 -9.82
N PRO A 10 -28.08 -1.45 -9.53
CA PRO A 10 -28.69 -1.51 -8.22
C PRO A 10 -27.64 -1.95 -7.20
N ALA A 11 -27.46 -1.15 -6.14
CA ALA A 11 -26.65 -1.55 -5.00
C ALA A 11 -27.30 -2.78 -4.34
N SER A 12 -26.67 -3.92 -4.51
CA SER A 12 -26.91 -5.15 -3.78
C SER A 12 -26.31 -5.06 -2.38
N HIS A 13 -26.74 -5.94 -1.47
CA HIS A 13 -26.13 -6.12 -0.14
C HIS A 13 -24.66 -6.60 -0.19
N LEU A 14 -24.13 -6.87 -1.38
CA LEU A 14 -22.72 -7.19 -1.64
C LEU A 14 -21.88 -5.93 -1.91
N ASP A 15 -22.51 -4.76 -2.12
CA ASP A 15 -21.81 -3.52 -2.44
C ASP A 15 -21.32 -2.74 -1.20
N ALA A 16 -21.71 -3.18 -0.01
CA ALA A 16 -21.16 -2.67 1.25
C ALA A 16 -20.02 -3.57 1.73
N ALA A 17 -18.83 -2.98 1.90
CA ALA A 17 -17.70 -3.66 2.53
C ALA A 17 -18.09 -4.16 3.93
N ARG A 18 -17.88 -5.46 4.18
CA ARG A 18 -18.14 -6.11 5.46
C ARG A 18 -16.83 -6.36 6.19
N ASP A 19 -16.94 -6.55 7.50
CA ASP A 19 -15.80 -6.95 8.31
C ASP A 19 -15.40 -8.41 8.04
N ALA A 20 -14.20 -8.79 8.46
CA ALA A 20 -13.70 -10.15 8.35
C ALA A 20 -14.50 -11.11 9.25
N GLU A 21 -15.05 -12.14 8.64
CA GLU A 21 -15.69 -13.26 9.34
C GLU A 21 -14.69 -14.03 10.22
N ALA A 22 -15.20 -14.80 11.19
CA ALA A 22 -14.37 -15.58 12.12
C ALA A 22 -13.39 -16.52 11.41
N ALA A 23 -13.81 -17.14 10.30
CA ALA A 23 -12.95 -18.01 9.50
C ALA A 23 -11.78 -17.25 8.84
N THR A 24 -12.04 -16.05 8.30
CA THR A 24 -11.01 -15.18 7.70
C THR A 24 -10.01 -14.70 8.75
N ARG A 25 -10.50 -14.29 9.93
CA ARG A 25 -9.66 -13.90 11.07
C ARG A 25 -8.73 -15.04 11.49
N ALA A 26 -9.27 -16.25 11.62
CA ALA A 26 -8.50 -17.43 11.98
C ALA A 26 -7.43 -17.76 10.93
N ALA A 27 -7.76 -17.68 9.63
CA ALA A 27 -6.81 -17.91 8.54
C ALA A 27 -5.66 -16.88 8.55
N ASN A 28 -5.97 -15.59 8.73
CA ASN A 28 -4.95 -14.55 8.81
C ASN A 28 -4.06 -14.70 10.05
N ALA A 29 -4.63 -15.07 11.20
CA ALA A 29 -3.87 -15.37 12.42
C ALA A 29 -2.94 -16.59 12.26
N ALA A 30 -3.43 -17.66 11.62
CA ALA A 30 -2.62 -18.84 11.32
C ALA A 30 -1.47 -18.51 10.37
N CYS A 31 -1.72 -17.68 9.34
CA CYS A 31 -0.66 -17.16 8.47
C CYS A 31 0.38 -16.37 9.28
N ALA A 32 -0.08 -15.47 10.15
CA ALA A 32 0.78 -14.64 10.98
C ALA A 32 1.75 -15.47 11.84
N ALA A 33 1.26 -16.58 12.41
CA ALA A 33 2.03 -17.45 13.30
C ALA A 33 3.15 -18.24 12.60
N THR A 34 3.12 -18.36 11.27
CA THR A 34 4.08 -19.19 10.50
C THR A 34 5.20 -18.40 9.83
N LEU A 35 5.08 -17.07 9.76
CA LEU A 35 5.99 -16.22 8.98
C LEU A 35 6.96 -15.45 9.89
N PRO A 36 8.19 -15.19 9.44
CA PRO A 36 9.24 -14.57 10.24
C PRO A 36 9.10 -13.03 10.30
N PHE A 37 8.04 -12.51 10.93
CA PHE A 37 7.81 -11.05 11.00
C PHE A 37 8.86 -10.28 11.81
N ALA A 38 9.62 -10.96 12.67
CA ALA A 38 10.75 -10.36 13.38
C ALA A 38 11.93 -10.04 12.45
N ASP A 39 11.98 -10.64 11.26
CA ASP A 39 12.96 -10.26 10.24
C ASP A 39 12.50 -9.00 9.50
N THR A 40 13.13 -7.89 9.86
CA THR A 40 12.84 -6.56 9.32
C THR A 40 13.96 -6.04 8.41
N ALA A 41 14.90 -6.88 7.97
CA ALA A 41 16.02 -6.46 7.13
C ALA A 41 15.55 -5.77 5.84
N ASP A 42 14.48 -6.28 5.23
CA ASP A 42 13.90 -5.73 4.00
C ASP A 42 13.46 -4.27 4.14
N PHE A 43 13.05 -3.81 5.33
CA PHE A 43 12.65 -2.42 5.54
C PHE A 43 13.86 -1.48 5.46
N ALA A 44 14.99 -1.88 6.04
CA ALA A 44 16.23 -1.12 5.92
C ALA A 44 16.74 -1.14 4.47
N ASP A 45 16.66 -2.29 3.81
CA ASP A 45 17.03 -2.47 2.40
C ASP A 45 16.15 -1.62 1.46
N ALA A 46 14.85 -1.54 1.73
CA ALA A 46 13.91 -0.70 0.98
C ALA A 46 14.20 0.79 1.14
N GLN A 47 14.77 1.25 2.26
CA GLN A 47 15.13 2.65 2.46
C GLN A 47 16.57 2.98 2.02
N ARG A 48 17.41 1.96 1.81
CA ARG A 48 18.83 2.13 1.51
C ARG A 48 19.04 2.95 0.24
N GLY A 49 19.84 4.01 0.36
CA GLY A 49 20.23 4.86 -0.76
C GLY A 49 19.18 5.89 -1.17
N LEU A 50 18.10 6.10 -0.41
CA LEU A 50 17.12 7.16 -0.67
C LEU A 50 17.83 8.52 -0.76
N ILE A 51 17.61 9.23 -1.87
CA ILE A 51 18.05 10.61 -2.07
C ILE A 51 16.90 11.57 -1.75
N ALA A 52 15.72 11.31 -2.30
CA ALA A 52 14.55 12.13 -2.11
C ALA A 52 13.26 11.31 -2.34
N PRO A 53 12.24 11.42 -1.48
CA PRO A 53 10.92 10.84 -1.72
C PRO A 53 10.18 11.60 -2.82
N VAL A 54 9.04 11.07 -3.28
CA VAL A 54 8.12 11.82 -4.16
C VAL A 54 7.68 13.10 -3.42
N PRO A 55 7.91 14.30 -3.98
CA PRO A 55 7.51 15.55 -3.34
C PRO A 55 6.02 15.55 -3.01
N GLU A 56 5.69 15.86 -1.76
CA GLU A 56 4.31 15.88 -1.23
C GLU A 56 3.56 14.54 -1.36
N GLY A 57 4.22 13.46 -1.82
CA GLY A 57 3.60 12.17 -2.12
C GLY A 57 2.63 12.19 -3.31
N VAL A 58 2.61 13.25 -4.13
CA VAL A 58 1.63 13.43 -5.20
C VAL A 58 2.30 13.83 -6.52
N VAL A 59 1.91 13.17 -7.61
CA VAL A 59 2.31 13.54 -8.97
C VAL A 59 1.10 14.12 -9.70
N ARG A 60 1.29 15.29 -10.31
CA ARG A 60 0.24 16.01 -11.05
C ARG A 60 0.65 16.27 -12.50
N THR A 61 -0.35 16.34 -13.38
CA THR A 61 -0.18 16.95 -14.70
C THR A 61 0.00 18.47 -14.56
N ASP A 62 0.46 19.11 -15.63
CA ASP A 62 0.53 20.58 -15.73
C ASP A 62 -0.84 21.25 -15.52
N GLY A 63 -1.93 20.59 -15.95
CA GLY A 63 -3.30 21.03 -15.71
C GLY A 63 -3.83 20.77 -14.29
N GLY A 64 -3.01 20.27 -13.37
CA GLY A 64 -3.35 20.05 -11.96
C GLY A 64 -4.05 18.71 -11.65
N THR A 65 -4.30 17.86 -12.65
CA THR A 65 -4.89 16.53 -12.46
C THR A 65 -3.93 15.62 -11.69
N VAL A 66 -4.41 14.96 -10.64
CA VAL A 66 -3.64 13.96 -9.89
C VAL A 66 -3.44 12.71 -10.75
N LEU A 67 -2.19 12.33 -11.01
CA LEU A 67 -1.83 11.07 -11.67
C LEU A 67 -1.47 9.97 -10.68
N TRP A 68 -0.83 10.35 -9.57
CA TRP A 68 -0.42 9.43 -8.52
C TRP A 68 -0.55 10.12 -7.17
N ASN A 69 -1.08 9.42 -6.16
CA ASN A 69 -1.25 9.93 -4.81
C ASN A 69 -0.94 8.85 -3.78
N LEU A 70 0.25 8.93 -3.20
CA LEU A 70 0.68 8.00 -2.15
C LEU A 70 -0.10 8.20 -0.84
N GLY A 71 -0.70 9.38 -0.64
CA GLY A 71 -1.54 9.66 0.53
C GLY A 71 -2.79 8.79 0.61
N GLU A 72 -3.27 8.24 -0.51
CA GLU A 72 -4.38 7.27 -0.50
C GLU A 72 -4.01 5.95 0.18
N TYR A 73 -2.72 5.65 0.30
CA TYR A 73 -2.19 4.46 0.96
C TYR A 73 -1.70 4.74 2.38
N ALA A 74 -1.93 5.94 2.93
CA ALA A 74 -1.52 6.30 4.29
C ALA A 74 -2.14 5.38 5.37
N PHE A 75 -3.21 4.64 5.05
CA PHE A 75 -3.77 3.62 5.94
C PHE A 75 -2.81 2.44 6.19
N VAL A 76 -1.78 2.27 5.35
CA VAL A 76 -0.77 1.20 5.42
C VAL A 76 0.49 1.66 6.20
N ASP A 77 0.32 2.46 7.26
CA ASP A 77 1.45 2.94 8.09
C ASP A 77 1.68 2.07 9.35
N GLY A 78 0.65 1.35 9.80
CA GLY A 78 0.70 0.54 11.03
C GLY A 78 1.43 -0.81 10.90
N GLU A 79 2.07 -1.27 11.98
CA GLU A 79 2.73 -2.58 12.03
C GLU A 79 1.75 -3.76 12.01
N LEU A 80 0.56 -3.58 12.61
CA LEU A 80 -0.47 -4.61 12.68
C LEU A 80 -1.37 -4.56 11.44
N ALA A 81 -1.46 -5.68 10.73
CA ALA A 81 -2.41 -5.85 9.63
C ALA A 81 -3.85 -5.91 10.17
N PRO A 82 -4.82 -5.24 9.52
CA PRO A 82 -6.23 -5.40 9.86
C PRO A 82 -6.70 -6.82 9.56
N ALA A 83 -7.71 -7.30 10.28
CA ALA A 83 -8.26 -8.64 10.12
C ALA A 83 -8.76 -8.96 8.70
N THR A 84 -9.09 -7.94 7.92
CA THR A 84 -9.54 -8.02 6.53
C THR A 84 -8.40 -8.18 5.52
N VAL A 85 -7.13 -8.09 5.94
CA VAL A 85 -5.97 -8.17 5.04
C VAL A 85 -5.00 -9.25 5.52
N ASN A 86 -4.46 -10.02 4.58
CA ASN A 86 -3.42 -11.00 4.88
C ASN A 86 -2.16 -10.29 5.45
N PRO A 87 -1.57 -10.77 6.55
CA PRO A 87 -0.45 -10.08 7.21
C PRO A 87 0.83 -10.02 6.36
N SER A 88 1.10 -11.03 5.52
CA SER A 88 2.23 -10.99 4.58
C SER A 88 2.03 -9.93 3.50
N LEU A 89 0.80 -9.82 2.98
CA LEU A 89 0.46 -8.80 2.00
C LEU A 89 0.56 -7.40 2.60
N TRP A 90 0.11 -7.22 3.85
CA TRP A 90 0.24 -5.96 4.57
C TRP A 90 1.71 -5.53 4.71
N ARG A 91 2.60 -6.45 5.10
CA ARG A 91 4.05 -6.20 5.15
C ARG A 91 4.59 -5.74 3.79
N MET A 92 4.20 -6.41 2.71
CA MET A 92 4.63 -6.02 1.35
C MET A 92 4.09 -4.66 0.94
N ALA A 93 2.83 -4.35 1.28
CA ALA A 93 2.24 -3.04 1.00
C ALA A 93 3.01 -1.92 1.73
N ARG A 94 3.42 -2.15 2.98
CA ARG A 94 4.31 -1.23 3.73
C ARG A 94 5.66 -1.05 3.04
N LEU A 95 6.29 -2.14 2.60
CA LEU A 95 7.58 -2.07 1.90
C LEU A 95 7.48 -1.28 0.58
N ASN A 96 6.40 -1.45 -0.16
CA ASN A 96 6.14 -0.75 -1.42
C ASN A 96 5.89 0.75 -1.22
N MET A 97 5.65 1.23 0.01
CA MET A 97 5.61 2.67 0.31
C MET A 97 6.99 3.33 0.32
N ALA A 98 8.08 2.56 0.24
CA ALA A 98 9.43 3.08 0.03
C ALA A 98 9.57 3.64 -1.40
N ASN A 99 9.23 4.92 -1.55
CA ASN A 99 9.16 5.62 -2.83
C ASN A 99 10.26 6.69 -2.95
N GLY A 100 10.51 7.11 -4.17
CA GLY A 100 11.41 8.21 -4.50
C GLY A 100 12.59 7.81 -5.36
N LEU A 101 13.59 8.70 -5.39
CA LEU A 101 14.84 8.50 -6.09
C LEU A 101 15.86 7.84 -5.16
N PHE A 102 16.44 6.73 -5.59
CA PHE A 102 17.44 5.96 -4.85
C PHE A 102 18.75 5.87 -5.63
N LYS A 103 19.88 5.97 -4.92
CA LYS A 103 21.21 5.63 -5.44
C LYS A 103 21.51 4.17 -5.14
N VAL A 104 21.68 3.36 -6.18
CA VAL A 104 21.96 1.92 -6.05
C VAL A 104 23.46 1.66 -6.04
N ALA A 105 24.20 2.34 -6.92
CA ALA A 105 25.64 2.22 -7.03
C ALA A 105 26.24 3.53 -7.57
N GLU A 106 27.56 3.56 -7.77
CA GLU A 106 28.18 4.65 -8.52
C GLU A 106 27.54 4.72 -9.91
N ARG A 107 27.03 5.92 -10.25
CA ARG A 107 26.39 6.21 -11.54
C ARG A 107 25.11 5.40 -11.85
N VAL A 108 24.49 4.75 -10.86
CA VAL A 108 23.24 3.99 -11.03
C VAL A 108 22.20 4.46 -10.02
N TRP A 109 21.02 4.84 -10.55
CA TRP A 109 19.88 5.29 -9.76
C TRP A 109 18.60 4.59 -10.20
N GLN A 110 17.65 4.49 -9.28
CA GLN A 110 16.31 3.97 -9.54
C GLN A 110 15.27 4.96 -9.02
N LEU A 111 14.24 5.21 -9.83
CA LEU A 111 13.01 5.84 -9.37
C LEU A 111 12.03 4.72 -9.02
N ARG A 112 11.58 4.69 -7.76
CA ARG A 112 10.66 3.67 -7.23
C ARG A 112 9.40 4.30 -6.67
#